data_AF-A0A2S7IWD6-F1
#
_entry.id   AF-A0A2S7IWD6-F1
#
_cell.length_a   1.000
_cell.length_b   1.000
_cell.length_c   1.000
_cell.angle_alpha   90.00
_cell.angle_beta   90.00
_cell.angle_gamma   90.00
#
_symmetry.space_group_name_H-M   'P 1'
#
loop_
_entity.id
_entity.type
_entity.pdbx_description
1 polymer ?
#
loop_
_entity_poly.entity_id
_entity_poly.type
_entity_poly.pdbx_seq_one_letter_code
_entity_poly.pdbx_strand_id
1 'polypeptide(L)' 'MWIMLTEVNGEKLAVNFNHVLCYNTYGTGTRIVTLSTDQTFFVKESIEEIEAKLGINVKA' A
#
# COMPACT_ATOMS: atom_id res chain seq x y z
N MET A 1 7.78 8.93 -2.20
CA MET A 1 7.01 9.36 -1.02
C MET A 1 6.94 8.15 -0.11
N TRP A 2 7.38 8.26 1.14
CA TRP A 2 7.35 7.14 2.08
C TRP A 2 6.09 7.21 2.93
N ILE A 3 5.37 6.10 3.07
CA ILE A 3 4.26 5.98 4.02
C ILE A 3 4.43 4.72 4.87
N MET A 4 3.90 4.78 6.09
CA MET A 4 3.88 3.64 7.01
C MET A 4 2.58 2.86 6.84
N LEU A 5 2.72 1.56 6.57
CA LEU A 5 1.64 0.59 6.45
C LEU A 5 1.81 -0.54 7.46
N THR A 6 0.85 -1.44 7.51
CA THR A 6 0.84 -2.59 8.40
C THR A 6 0.73 -3.86 7.57
N GLU A 7 1.73 -4.72 7.60
CA GLU A 7 1.66 -6.01 6.91
C GLU A 7 0.56 -6.90 7.50
N VAL A 8 0.11 -7.90 6.72
CA VAL A 8 -0.89 -8.87 7.17
C VAL A 8 -0.50 -9.60 8.46
N ASN A 9 0.80 -9.78 8.71
CA ASN A 9 1.34 -10.35 9.95
C ASN A 9 1.25 -9.39 11.18
N GLY A 10 0.93 -8.11 10.96
CA GLY A 10 0.84 -7.08 11.99
C GLY A 10 2.07 -6.18 12.14
N GLU A 11 3.16 -6.47 11.43
CA GLU A 11 4.38 -5.66 11.47
C GLU A 11 4.21 -4.33 10.72
N LYS A 12 4.98 -3.32 11.13
CA LYS A 12 4.99 -2.02 10.46
C LYS A 12 5.98 -2.03 9.31
N LEU A 13 5.51 -1.58 8.16
CA LEU A 13 6.27 -1.55 6.92
C LEU A 13 6.32 -0.13 6.37
N ALA A 14 7.52 0.38 6.11
CA ALA A 14 7.72 1.62 5.37
C ALA A 14 7.74 1.30 3.86
N VAL A 15 6.82 1.89 3.08
CA VAL A 15 6.75 1.67 1.63
C VAL A 15 7.03 2.98 0.90
N ASN A 16 7.95 2.94 -0.07
CA ASN A 16 8.20 4.08 -0.96
C ASN A 16 7.26 4.01 -2.17
N PHE A 17 6.23 4.83 -2.18
CA PHE A 17 5.25 4.90 -3.26
C PHE A 17 5.79 5.47 -4.57
N ASN A 18 7.01 6.04 -4.59
CA ASN A 18 7.68 6.36 -5.85
C ASN A 18 8.13 5.09 -6.61
N HIS A 19 8.21 3.95 -5.92
CA HIS A 19 8.65 2.67 -6.47
C HIS A 19 7.50 1.65 -6.55
N VAL A 20 6.26 2.10 -6.35
CA VAL A 20 5.06 1.25 -6.49
C VAL A 20 4.57 1.32 -7.94
N LEU A 21 4.41 0.16 -8.57
CA LEU A 21 3.87 0.05 -9.93
C LEU A 21 2.34 0.11 -9.91
N CYS A 22 1.72 -0.67 -9.00
CA CYS A 22 0.29 -0.67 -8.80
C CYS A 22 -0.06 -1.22 -7.40
N TYR A 23 -1.28 -0.96 -6.96
CA TYR A 23 -1.85 -1.54 -5.76
C TYR A 23 -3.32 -1.90 -6.03
N ASN A 24 -3.75 -3.05 -5.51
CA ASN A 24 -5.10 -3.58 -5.74
C ASN A 24 -5.62 -4.31 -4.50
N THR A 25 -6.93 -4.45 -4.42
CA THR A 25 -7.60 -5.16 -3.32
C THR A 25 -7.10 -6.60 -3.19
N TYR A 26 -6.92 -7.03 -1.94
CA TYR A 26 -6.50 -8.39 -1.58
C TYR A 26 -7.17 -8.79 -0.24
N GLY A 27 -8.20 -9.62 -0.32
CA GLY A 27 -9.03 -9.94 0.85
C GLY A 27 -9.66 -8.67 1.43
N THR A 28 -9.44 -8.41 2.72
CA THR A 28 -9.86 -7.17 3.39
C THR A 28 -8.80 -6.06 3.37
N GLY A 29 -7.64 -6.31 2.75
CA GLY A 29 -6.52 -5.36 2.68
C GLY A 29 -6.08 -5.10 1.23
N THR A 30 -4.79 -4.76 1.06
CA THR A 30 -4.23 -4.35 -0.23
C THR A 30 -2.95 -5.09 -0.57
N ARG A 31 -2.84 -5.54 -1.83
CA ARG A 31 -1.58 -6.01 -2.42
C ARG A 31 -0.89 -4.83 -3.10
N ILE A 32 0.38 -4.60 -2.76
CA ILE A 32 1.22 -3.55 -3.33
C ILE A 32 2.31 -4.21 -4.16
N VAL A 33 2.33 -3.91 -5.46
CA VAL A 33 3.36 -4.40 -6.39
C VAL A 33 4.35 -3.29 -6.65
N THR A 34 5.63 -3.56 -6.39
CA THR A 34 6.70 -2.57 -6.62
C THR A 34 7.41 -2.79 -7.96
N LEU A 35 8.24 -1.82 -8.34
CA LEU A 35 9.13 -1.93 -9.50
C LEU A 35 10.23 -2.97 -9.31
N SER A 36 10.54 -3.35 -8.08
CA SER A 36 11.46 -4.45 -7.78
C SER A 36 10.70 -5.77 -7.88
N THR A 37 11.10 -6.63 -8.82
CA THR A 37 10.38 -7.87 -9.18
C THR A 37 10.21 -8.87 -8.03
N ASP A 38 11.00 -8.72 -6.96
CA ASP A 38 11.00 -9.55 -5.77
C ASP A 38 10.22 -8.95 -4.58
N GLN A 39 9.74 -7.70 -4.70
CA GLN A 39 9.06 -7.01 -3.61
C GLN A 39 7.59 -6.77 -3.93
N THR A 40 6.76 -7.65 -3.39
CA THR A 40 5.30 -7.48 -3.29
C THR A 40 4.92 -7.53 -1.82
N PHE A 41 4.15 -6.55 -1.38
CA PHE A 41 3.70 -6.45 0.00
C PHE A 41 2.20 -6.70 0.10
N PHE A 42 1.79 -7.31 1.20
CA PHE A 42 0.38 -7.52 1.55
C PHE A 42 0.11 -6.78 2.85
N VAL A 43 -0.73 -5.76 2.79
CA VAL A 43 -0.98 -4.86 3.91
C VAL A 43 -2.44 -4.93 4.34
N LYS A 44 -2.70 -4.59 5.61
CA LYS A 44 -4.04 -4.59 6.20
C LYS A 44 -4.87 -3.38 5.76
N GLU A 45 -4.20 -2.28 5.39
CA GLU A 45 -4.88 -1.07 4.94
C GLU A 45 -5.69 -1.31 3.65
N SER A 46 -6.88 -0.70 3.59
CA SER A 46 -7.65 -0.62 2.36
C SER A 46 -7.01 0.36 1.37
N ILE A 47 -7.47 0.34 0.12
CA ILE A 47 -7.00 1.28 -0.91
C ILE A 47 -7.33 2.72 -0.49
N GLU A 48 -8.53 2.95 0.05
CA GLU A 48 -8.99 4.26 0.48
C GLU A 48 -8.12 4.81 1.64
N GLU A 49 -7.73 3.95 2.58
CA GLU A 49 -6.83 4.33 3.67
C GLU A 49 -5.42 4.66 3.15
N ILE A 50 -4.92 3.91 2.16
CA ILE A 50 -3.64 4.18 1.50
C ILE A 50 -3.70 5.52 0.76
N GLU A 51 -4.75 5.77 -0.02
CA GLU A 51 -4.94 7.01 -0.77
C GLU A 51 -5.07 8.22 0.14
N ALA A 52 -5.79 8.10 1.26
CA ALA A 52 -5.85 9.14 2.29
C ALA A 52 -4.46 9.44 2.87
N LYS A 53 -3.62 8.43 3.15
CA LYS A 53 -2.22 8.61 3.60
C LYS A 53 -1.34 9.25 2.53
N LEU A 54 -1.64 9.05 1.25
CA LEU A 54 -0.96 9.69 0.12
C LEU A 54 -1.47 11.11 -0.15
N GLY A 55 -2.52 11.56 0.54
CA GLY A 55 -3.17 12.84 0.27
C GLY A 55 -3.99 12.85 -1.03
N ILE A 56 -4.27 11.67 -1.60
CA ILE A 56 -5.16 11.51 -2.74
C ILE A 56 -6.58 11.55 -2.17
N ASN A 57 -7.24 12.69 -2.34
CA ASN A 57 -8.60 12.89 -1.87
C ASN A 57 -9.56 12.60 -3.02
N VAL A 58 -9.93 11.32 -3.20
CA VAL A 58 -10.93 10.92 -4.19
C VAL A 58 -12.30 11.33 -3.66
N LYS A 59 -12.66 12.61 -3.83
CA LYS A 59 -14.07 13.02 -3.79
C LYS A 59 -14.70 12.56 -5.10
N ALA A 60 -15.53 11.53 -5.01
CA ALA A 60 -16.52 11.23 -6.04
C ALA A 60 -17.56 12.37 -6.13
#